data_AF-A0A060W462-F1
#
_entry.id   AF-A0A060W462-F1
#
_cell.length_a   1.000
_cell.length_b   1.000
_cell.length_c   1.000
_cell.angle_alpha   90.00
_cell.angle_beta   90.00
_cell.angle_gamma   90.00
#
_symmetry.space_group_name_H-M   'P 1'
#
loop_
_entity.id
_entity.type
_entity.pdbx_description
1 polymer ?
#
loop_
_entity_poly.entity_id
_entity_poly.type
_entity_poly.pdbx_seq_one_letter_code
_entity_poly.pdbx_strand_id
1 'polypeptide(L)'
;MSSLSAQIPQISYASTAPELSDNTRYDFFSRVVPPDSYQAQAMLDIVTAMGWNYVSTLASEGNYGESGVEAFVQISRESGKWDGALFTGTKWLLNEVLIETFYRYGY
;
A
#
# COMPACT_ATOMS: atom_id res chain seq x y z
N MET A 1 -13.92 25.21 -22.39
CA MET A 1 -13.88 25.85 -21.07
C MET A 1 -12.77 25.19 -20.29
N SER A 2 -11.62 25.84 -20.14
CA SER A 2 -10.55 25.36 -19.25
C SER A 2 -11.05 25.50 -17.81
N SER A 3 -11.08 24.41 -17.04
CA SER A 3 -11.32 24.52 -15.61
C SER A 3 -10.15 25.30 -15.01
N LEU A 4 -10.43 26.46 -14.42
CA LEU A 4 -9.51 27.13 -13.52
C LEU A 4 -9.35 26.22 -12.29
N SER A 5 -8.39 25.29 -12.31
CA SER A 5 -7.86 24.78 -11.06
C SER A 5 -7.24 26.00 -10.37
N ALA A 6 -7.84 26.43 -9.27
CA ALA A 6 -7.26 27.51 -8.49
C ALA A 6 -5.89 27.01 -8.00
N GLN A 7 -4.82 27.78 -8.29
CA GLN A 7 -3.45 27.52 -7.87
C GLN A 7 -3.29 27.77 -6.36
N ILE A 8 -4.05 27.01 -5.56
CA ILE A 8 -4.10 27.13 -4.11
C ILE A 8 -3.22 26.02 -3.54
N PRO A 9 -2.13 26.36 -2.82
CA PRO A 9 -1.34 25.36 -2.11
C PRO A 9 -2.20 24.58 -1.10
N GLN A 10 -2.14 23.25 -1.17
CA GLN A 10 -2.79 22.35 -0.21
C GLN A 10 -1.72 21.63 0.60
N ILE A 11 -1.73 21.79 1.93
CA ILE A 11 -0.81 21.10 2.84
C ILE A 11 -1.60 20.10 3.69
N SER A 12 -1.36 18.80 3.49
CA SER A 12 -2.03 17.74 4.25
C SER A 12 -1.24 17.31 5.49
N TYR A 13 -1.96 17.02 6.57
CA TYR A 13 -1.42 16.51 7.82
C TYR A 13 -1.50 14.98 7.96
N ALA A 14 -2.30 14.29 7.13
CA ALA A 14 -2.60 12.86 7.31
C ALA A 14 -2.59 12.03 6.02
N SER A 15 -2.46 12.65 4.85
CA SER A 15 -2.50 11.91 3.58
C SER A 15 -1.12 11.31 3.26
N THR A 16 -0.96 9.99 3.42
CA THR A 16 0.33 9.30 3.22
C THR A 16 0.40 8.47 1.93
N ALA A 17 -0.68 8.37 1.15
CA ALA A 17 -0.70 7.64 -0.12
C ALA A 17 0.49 8.03 -1.05
N PRO A 18 1.25 7.07 -1.62
CA PRO A 18 2.42 7.35 -2.46
C PRO A 18 2.13 8.23 -3.68
N GLU A 19 0.98 8.03 -4.33
CA GLU A 19 0.53 8.76 -5.53
C GLU A 19 0.48 10.29 -5.37
N LEU A 20 0.28 10.78 -4.14
CA LEU A 20 0.26 12.22 -3.84
C LEU A 20 1.65 12.88 -3.95
N SER A 21 2.69 12.10 -4.27
CA SER A 21 4.04 12.60 -4.57
C SER A 21 4.24 12.94 -6.05
N ASP A 22 3.26 12.66 -6.93
CA ASP A 22 3.34 12.97 -8.36
C ASP A 22 3.08 14.46 -8.62
N ASN A 23 4.16 15.24 -8.71
CA ASN A 23 4.11 16.69 -8.96
C ASN A 23 3.62 17.06 -10.37
N THR A 24 3.48 16.11 -11.30
CA THR A 24 2.88 16.39 -12.62
C THR A 24 1.35 16.42 -12.55
N ARG A 25 0.79 15.73 -11.55
CA ARG A 25 -0.64 15.62 -11.29
C ARG A 25 -1.10 16.47 -10.10
N TYR A 26 -0.22 16.70 -9.13
CA TYR A 26 -0.49 17.39 -7.87
C TYR A 26 0.57 18.48 -7.57
N ASP A 27 0.79 19.38 -8.52
CA ASP A 27 1.80 20.46 -8.47
C ASP A 27 1.66 21.46 -7.31
N PHE A 28 0.47 21.60 -6.73
CA PHE A 28 0.21 22.45 -5.55
C PHE A 28 -0.02 21.66 -4.25
N PHE A 29 0.23 20.35 -4.23
CA PHE A 29 0.07 19.52 -3.04
C PHE A 29 1.38 19.39 -2.26
N SER A 30 1.30 19.43 -0.94
CA SER A 30 2.40 19.15 -0.04
C SER A 30 1.88 18.44 1.22
N ARG A 31 2.77 17.78 1.95
CA ARG A 31 2.42 17.08 3.19
C ARG A 31 3.57 17.11 4.19
N VAL A 32 3.22 17.10 5.47
CA VAL A 32 4.19 17.03 6.57
C VAL A 32 4.49 15.59 7.00
N VAL A 33 3.70 14.63 6.52
CA VAL A 33 3.85 13.20 6.79
C VAL A 33 4.56 12.49 5.63
N PRO A 34 5.41 11.47 5.91
CA PRO A 34 6.11 10.75 4.86
C PRO A 34 5.13 9.89 4.03
N PRO A 35 5.48 9.56 2.77
CA PRO A 35 4.73 8.60 1.97
C PRO A 35 4.75 7.18 2.58
N ASP A 36 3.71 6.38 2.33
CA ASP A 36 3.62 4.99 2.82
C ASP A 36 4.71 4.05 2.25
N SER A 37 5.44 4.46 1.20
CA SER A 37 6.57 3.70 0.67
C SER A 37 7.65 3.44 1.72
N TYR A 38 7.84 4.37 2.67
CA TYR A 38 8.75 4.15 3.80
C TYR A 38 8.22 3.08 4.77
N GLN A 39 6.91 3.03 5.02
CA GLN A 39 6.30 1.99 5.83
C GLN A 39 6.39 0.63 5.14
N ALA A 40 6.16 0.58 3.83
CA ALA A 40 6.32 -0.62 3.02
C ALA A 40 7.77 -1.16 3.07
N GLN A 41 8.79 -0.30 3.02
CA GLN A 41 10.18 -0.71 3.21
C GLN A 41 10.42 -1.30 4.60
N ALA A 42 9.90 -0.67 5.65
CA ALA A 42 10.02 -1.17 7.02
C ALA A 42 9.35 -2.54 7.19
N MET A 43 8.18 -2.75 6.56
CA MET A 43 7.51 -4.06 6.54
C MET A 43 8.38 -5.14 5.90
N LEU A 44 9.02 -4.84 4.76
CA LEU A 44 9.94 -5.78 4.11
C LEU A 44 11.11 -6.12 5.04
N ASP A 45 11.71 -5.12 5.68
CA ASP A 45 12.84 -5.36 6.59
C ASP A 45 12.43 -6.26 7.78
N ILE A 46 11.20 -6.12 8.30
CA ILE A 46 10.65 -7.01 9.33
C ILE A 46 10.49 -8.44 8.78
N VAL A 47 9.85 -8.59 7.61
CA VAL A 47 9.61 -9.91 6.99
C VAL A 47 10.93 -10.66 6.78
N THR A 48 11.94 -9.96 6.24
CA THR A 48 13.28 -10.52 6.03
C THR A 48 13.97 -10.86 7.35
N ALA A 49 13.93 -9.97 8.35
CA ALA A 49 14.57 -10.21 9.65
C ALA A 49 13.95 -11.39 10.42
N MET A 50 12.65 -11.63 10.25
CA MET A 50 11.92 -12.72 10.91
C MET A 50 12.03 -14.06 10.14
N GLY A 51 12.62 -14.06 8.94
CA GLY A 51 12.73 -15.26 8.10
C GLY A 51 11.38 -15.80 7.62
N TRP A 52 10.39 -14.92 7.42
CA TRP A 52 9.08 -15.33 6.92
C TRP A 52 9.13 -15.59 5.41
N ASN A 53 8.84 -16.81 4.98
CA ASN A 53 8.87 -17.18 3.55
C ASN A 53 7.51 -17.07 2.86
N TYR A 54 6.47 -16.69 3.60
CA TYR A 54 5.10 -16.53 3.10
C TYR A 54 4.43 -15.34 3.80
N VAL A 55 3.87 -14.42 3.03
CA VAL A 55 3.14 -13.25 3.53
C VAL A 55 1.86 -13.04 2.70
N SER A 56 0.79 -12.66 3.37
CA SER A 56 -0.45 -12.21 2.72
C SER A 56 -0.71 -10.74 3.03
N THR A 57 -1.09 -9.97 2.02
CA THR A 57 -1.42 -8.54 2.15
C THR A 57 -2.91 -8.32 2.01
N LEU A 58 -3.41 -7.36 2.79
CA LEU A 58 -4.81 -6.97 2.84
C LEU A 58 -4.93 -5.46 2.76
N ALA A 59 -5.61 -4.98 1.72
CA ALA A 59 -5.84 -3.55 1.51
C ALA A 59 -7.27 -3.16 1.90
N SER A 60 -7.41 -1.99 2.53
CA SER A 60 -8.68 -1.26 2.51
C SER A 60 -8.97 -0.79 1.09
N GLU A 61 -10.24 -0.85 0.69
CA GLU A 61 -10.69 -0.37 -0.62
C GLU A 61 -10.39 1.13 -0.80
N GLY A 62 -9.93 1.50 -1.98
CA GLY A 62 -9.56 2.87 -2.34
C GLY A 62 -8.06 3.14 -2.28
N ASN A 63 -7.67 4.30 -2.82
CA ASN A 63 -6.29 4.59 -3.20
C ASN A 63 -5.27 4.39 -2.09
N TYR A 64 -5.61 4.70 -0.84
CA TYR A 64 -4.67 4.56 0.29
C TYR A 64 -4.22 3.11 0.50
N GLY A 65 -5.17 2.18 0.71
CA GLY A 65 -4.83 0.79 1.03
C GLY A 65 -4.22 0.05 -0.16
N GLU A 66 -4.76 0.30 -1.35
CA GLU A 66 -4.28 -0.33 -2.59
C GLU A 66 -2.86 0.13 -2.93
N SER A 67 -2.59 1.44 -2.89
CA SER A 67 -1.25 1.98 -3.16
C SER A 67 -0.21 1.57 -2.11
N GLY A 68 -0.61 1.42 -0.84
CA GLY A 68 0.28 0.90 0.20
C GLY A 68 0.70 -0.54 -0.05
N VAL A 69 -0.25 -1.41 -0.43
CA VAL A 69 0.04 -2.80 -0.80
C VAL A 69 0.86 -2.89 -2.08
N GLU A 70 0.55 -2.07 -3.09
CA GLU A 70 1.34 -2.00 -4.32
C GLU A 70 2.78 -1.58 -4.04
N ALA A 71 2.99 -0.57 -3.19
CA ALA A 71 4.33 -0.14 -2.78
C ALA A 71 5.10 -1.28 -2.10
N PHE A 72 4.46 -2.05 -1.22
CA PHE A 72 5.08 -3.23 -0.60
C PHE A 72 5.45 -4.31 -1.61
N VAL A 73 4.54 -4.65 -2.53
CA VAL A 73 4.78 -5.65 -3.60
C VAL A 73 5.94 -5.23 -4.49
N GLN A 74 6.00 -3.94 -4.86
CA GLN A 74 7.05 -3.41 -5.71
C GLN A 74 8.40 -3.48 -4.99
N ILE A 75 8.48 -2.96 -3.77
CA ILE A 75 9.71 -2.96 -2.96
C ILE A 75 10.19 -4.39 -2.68
N SER A 76 9.28 -5.33 -2.38
CA SER A 76 9.67 -6.73 -2.14
C SER A 76 10.31 -7.36 -3.37
N ARG A 77 9.81 -7.07 -4.57
CA ARG A 77 10.35 -7.58 -5.84
C ARG A 77 11.66 -6.91 -6.26
N GLU A 78 11.77 -5.61 -6.08
CA GLU A 78 12.91 -4.81 -6.55
C GLU A 78 14.11 -4.87 -5.60
N SER A 79 13.88 -5.04 -4.30
CA SER A 79 14.95 -5.02 -3.29
C SER A 79 15.92 -6.20 -3.37
N GLY A 80 15.49 -7.34 -3.90
CA GLY A 80 16.24 -8.61 -3.86
C GLY A 80 16.48 -9.15 -2.43
N LYS A 81 15.85 -8.56 -1.41
CA LYS A 81 16.03 -8.95 0.01
C LYS A 81 15.14 -10.12 0.45
N TRP A 82 14.15 -10.48 -0.35
CA TRP A 82 13.14 -11.47 -0.01
C TRP A 82 12.63 -12.19 -1.26
N ASP A 83 12.55 -13.51 -1.20
CA ASP A 83 12.16 -14.41 -2.29
C ASP A 83 10.93 -15.27 -1.96
N GLY A 84 10.23 -14.95 -0.87
CA GLY A 84 9.07 -15.68 -0.41
C GLY A 84 7.82 -15.50 -1.29
N ALA A 85 6.79 -16.28 -0.97
CA ALA A 85 5.51 -16.21 -1.67
C ALA A 85 4.62 -15.10 -1.10
N LEU A 86 4.05 -14.30 -2.00
CA LEU A 86 3.18 -13.16 -1.69
C LEU A 86 1.78 -13.40 -2.25
N PHE A 87 0.76 -13.31 -1.39
CA PHE A 87 -0.65 -13.29 -1.80
C PHE A 87 -1.28 -11.94 -1.49
N THR A 88 -1.94 -11.32 -2.46
CA THR A 88 -2.63 -10.03 -2.28
C THR A 88 -4.13 -10.22 -2.38
N GLY A 89 -4.88 -9.69 -1.41
CA GLY A 89 -6.34 -9.65 -1.42
C GLY A 89 -6.89 -8.28 -1.05
N THR A 90 -8.05 -7.94 -1.60
CA THR A 90 -8.87 -6.83 -1.11
C THR A 90 -9.83 -7.34 -0.03
N LYS A 91 -10.32 -6.45 0.84
CA LYS A 91 -11.28 -6.79 1.91
C LYS A 91 -12.50 -7.59 1.42
N TRP A 92 -12.92 -7.39 0.17
CA TRP A 92 -13.99 -8.14 -0.49
C TRP A 92 -13.68 -9.65 -0.64
N LEU A 93 -12.44 -10.02 -0.96
CA LEU A 93 -12.01 -11.42 -1.08
C LEU A 93 -11.99 -12.15 0.26
N LEU A 94 -11.71 -11.45 1.36
CA LEU A 94 -11.71 -12.04 2.70
C LEU A 94 -13.12 -12.42 3.19
N ASN A 95 -14.09 -11.55 2.91
CA ASN A 95 -15.46 -11.73 3.39
C ASN A 95 -16.19 -12.89 2.68
N GLU A 96 -15.82 -13.22 1.43
CA GLU A 96 -16.45 -14.32 0.69
C GLU A 96 -15.60 -15.60 0.64
N VAL A 97 -14.27 -15.52 0.51
CA VAL A 97 -13.44 -16.71 0.21
C VAL A 97 -12.69 -17.22 1.44
N LEU A 98 -12.23 -16.34 2.33
CA LEU A 98 -11.40 -16.74 3.46
C LEU A 98 -12.22 -17.12 4.69
N ILE A 99 -13.38 -16.51 4.96
CA ILE A 99 -14.31 -17.03 5.98
C ILE A 99 -14.72 -18.46 5.61
N GLU A 100 -15.17 -18.71 4.37
CA GLU A 100 -15.50 -20.07 3.90
C GLU A 100 -14.33 -21.05 4.04
N THR A 101 -13.11 -20.65 3.68
CA THR A 101 -11.94 -21.54 3.73
C THR A 101 -11.49 -21.83 5.17
N PHE A 102 -11.47 -20.84 6.06
CA PHE A 102 -11.13 -21.04 7.48
C PHE A 102 -12.20 -21.85 8.22
N TYR A 103 -13.49 -21.60 7.97
CA TYR A 103 -14.58 -22.39 8.58
C TYR A 103 -14.68 -23.82 8.01
N ARG A 104 -14.36 -24.02 6.73
CA ARG A 104 -14.45 -25.34 6.08
C ARG A 104 -13.24 -26.24 6.35
N TYR A 105 -12.05 -25.67 6.58
CA TYR A 105 -10.82 -26.44 6.74
C TYR A 105 -10.13 -26.34 8.10
N GLY A 106 -10.69 -25.60 9.06
CA GLY A 106 -10.41 -25.73 10.50
C GLY A 106 -8.93 -25.76 10.89
N TYR A 107 -8.37 -24.58 11.11
CA TYR A 107 -7.12 -24.38 11.87
C TYR A 107 -7.39 -23.50 13.08
#